data_AF-A0A9X2F885-F1
#
_entry.id   AF-A0A9X2F885-F1
#
_cell.length_a   1.000
_cell.length_b   1.000
_cell.length_c   1.000
_cell.angle_alpha   90.00
_cell.angle_beta   90.00
_cell.angle_gamma   90.00
#
_symmetry.space_group_name_H-M   'P 1'
#
loop_
_entity.id
_entity.type
_entity.pdbx_description
1 polymer ?
#
loop_
_entity_poly.entity_id
_entity_poly.type
_entity_poly.pdbx_seq_one_letter_code
_entity_poly.pdbx_strand_id
1 'polypeptide(L)'
;MSLTDEKRDQINEAIFRGQKIEAIKIYRESTGEGLKESKEFIETLTDSLREEYPDRVPAQATGCGAAALLLCGAVGASVWWCVA
;
A
#
# COMPACT_ATOMS: atom_id res chain seq x y z
N MET A 1 19.88 -14.73 -13.24
CA MET A 1 18.52 -15.14 -13.62
C MET A 1 17.70 -13.86 -13.73
N SER A 2 17.28 -13.47 -14.93
CA SER A 2 16.44 -12.29 -15.12
C SER A 2 14.97 -12.66 -14.86
N LEU A 3 14.20 -11.72 -14.33
CA LEU A 3 12.75 -11.84 -14.17
C LEU A 3 12.11 -12.24 -15.51
N THR A 4 11.55 -13.45 -15.59
CA THR A 4 10.87 -13.95 -16.78
C THR A 4 9.50 -13.28 -16.91
N ASP A 5 8.96 -13.21 -18.12
CA ASP A 5 7.64 -12.60 -18.38
C ASP A 5 6.53 -13.32 -17.59
N GLU A 6 6.64 -14.65 -17.47
CA GLU A 6 5.75 -15.46 -16.65
C GLU A 6 5.71 -15.02 -15.18
N LYS A 7 6.85 -14.64 -14.60
CA LYS A 7 6.92 -14.18 -13.21
C LYS A 7 6.33 -12.79 -13.04
N ARG A 8 6.44 -11.92 -14.05
CA ARG A 8 5.75 -10.61 -14.06
C ARG A 8 4.24 -10.79 -14.07
N ASP A 9 3.75 -11.69 -14.92
CA ASP A 9 2.32 -11.97 -15.00
C ASP A 9 1.79 -12.54 -13.67
N GLN A 10 2.53 -13.47 -13.04
CA GLN A 10 2.18 -14.00 -11.72
C GLN A 10 2.15 -12.91 -10.63
N ILE A 11 3.07 -11.94 -10.68
CA ILE A 11 3.09 -10.79 -9.76
C ILE A 11 1.86 -9.92 -9.97
N ASN A 12 1.55 -9.55 -11.21
CA ASN A 12 0.39 -8.70 -11.53
C ASN A 12 -0.92 -9.38 -11.11
N GLU A 13 -1.06 -10.66 -11.42
CA GLU A 13 -2.19 -11.49 -11.01
C GLU A 13 -2.35 -11.58 -9.49
N ALA A 14 -1.25 -11.74 -8.76
CA ALA A 14 -1.28 -11.70 -7.29
C ALA A 14 -1.74 -10.34 -6.76
N ILE A 15 -1.32 -9.23 -7.40
CA ILE A 15 -1.77 -7.88 -7.05
C ILE A 15 -3.27 -7.70 -7.31
N PHE A 16 -3.78 -8.14 -8.46
CA PHE A 16 -5.22 -8.09 -8.78
C PHE A 16 -6.07 -8.91 -7.82
N ARG A 17 -5.54 -10.00 -7.26
CA ARG A 17 -6.21 -10.77 -6.22
C ARG A 17 -6.07 -10.19 -4.80
N GLY A 18 -5.36 -9.07 -4.63
CA GLY A 18 -5.07 -8.47 -3.33
C GLY A 18 -4.05 -9.26 -2.50
N GLN A 19 -3.34 -10.20 -3.12
CA GLN A 19 -2.36 -11.09 -2.48
C GLN A 19 -0.95 -10.48 -2.53
N LYS A 20 -0.76 -9.28 -1.96
CA LYS A 20 0.52 -8.56 -1.98
C LYS A 20 1.71 -9.37 -1.44
N ILE A 21 1.49 -10.16 -0.38
CA ILE A 21 2.55 -11.00 0.20
C ILE A 21 3.05 -12.03 -0.80
N GLU A 22 2.16 -12.57 -1.65
CA GLU A 22 2.52 -13.53 -2.67
C GLU A 22 3.34 -12.87 -3.78
N ALA A 23 2.92 -11.69 -4.24
CA ALA A 23 3.69 -10.88 -5.19
C ALA A 23 5.11 -10.58 -4.69
N ILE A 24 5.26 -10.23 -3.40
CA ILE A 24 6.56 -9.98 -2.76
C ILE A 24 7.42 -11.25 -2.76
N LYS A 25 6.86 -12.42 -2.45
CA LYS A 25 7.60 -13.69 -2.49
C LYS A 25 8.10 -14.00 -3.89
N ILE A 26 7.23 -13.94 -4.90
CA ILE A 26 7.56 -14.24 -6.29
C ILE A 26 8.70 -13.32 -6.78
N TYR A 27 8.59 -12.03 -6.50
CA TYR A 27 9.63 -11.07 -6.84
C TYR A 27 10.95 -11.42 -6.15
N ARG A 28 10.92 -11.64 -4.84
CA ARG A 28 12.11 -11.96 -4.04
C ARG A 28 12.80 -13.25 -4.47
N GLU A 29 12.04 -14.29 -4.77
CA GLU A 29 12.57 -15.58 -5.23
C GLU A 29 13.17 -15.48 -6.64
N SER A 30 12.64 -14.57 -7.47
CA SER A 30 13.11 -14.37 -8.85
C SER A 30 14.35 -13.48 -8.92
N THR A 31 14.44 -12.45 -8.08
CA THR A 31 15.51 -11.44 -8.12
C THR A 31 16.60 -11.67 -7.06
N GLY A 32 16.27 -12.35 -5.96
CA GLY A 32 17.16 -12.49 -4.80
C GLY A 32 17.27 -11.23 -3.95
N GLU A 33 16.42 -10.22 -4.19
CA GLU A 33 16.43 -8.94 -3.47
C GLU A 33 16.06 -9.09 -1.98
N GLY A 34 16.36 -8.07 -1.19
CA GLY A 34 15.93 -8.02 0.20
C GLY A 34 14.41 -7.89 0.34
N LEU A 35 13.89 -8.23 1.53
CA LEU A 35 12.45 -8.15 1.82
C LEU A 35 11.93 -6.70 1.73
N LYS A 36 12.76 -5.73 2.11
CA LYS A 36 12.38 -4.31 2.11
C LYS A 36 12.24 -3.81 0.67
N GLU A 37 13.23 -4.06 -0.16
CA GLU A 37 13.32 -3.71 -1.57
C GLU A 37 12.18 -4.35 -2.36
N SER A 38 11.94 -5.64 -2.09
CA SER A 38 10.82 -6.37 -2.70
C SER A 38 9.46 -5.78 -2.31
N LYS A 39 9.29 -5.38 -1.05
CA LYS A 39 8.05 -4.74 -0.61
C LYS A 39 7.87 -3.38 -1.28
N GLU A 40 8.88 -2.52 -1.26
CA GLU A 40 8.81 -1.17 -1.83
C GLU A 40 8.51 -1.21 -3.34
N PHE A 41 9.12 -2.15 -4.06
CA PHE A 41 8.84 -2.39 -5.47
C PHE A 41 7.37 -2.80 -5.71
N ILE A 42 6.87 -3.80 -4.96
CA ILE A 42 5.50 -4.30 -5.13
C ILE A 42 4.45 -3.27 -4.71
N GLU A 43 4.71 -2.48 -3.66
CA GLU A 43 3.82 -1.37 -3.26
C GLU A 43 3.72 -0.34 -4.39
N THR A 44 4.88 0.12 -4.91
CA THR A 44 4.92 1.08 -6.03
C THR A 44 4.21 0.53 -7.27
N LEU A 45 4.46 -0.74 -7.62
CA LEU A 45 3.81 -1.41 -8.74
C LEU A 45 2.30 -1.52 -8.53
N THR A 46 1.86 -1.82 -7.30
CA THR A 46 0.43 -1.89 -6.98
C THR A 46 -0.26 -0.55 -7.17
N ASP A 47 0.41 0.55 -6.78
CA ASP A 47 -0.15 1.89 -6.93
C ASP A 47 -0.23 2.29 -8.41
N SER A 48 0.81 2.01 -9.22
CA SER A 48 0.74 2.22 -10.67
C SER A 48 -0.35 1.39 -11.34
N LEU A 49 -0.49 0.11 -10.97
CA LEU A 49 -1.55 -0.76 -11.50
C LEU A 49 -2.95 -0.29 -11.08
N ARG A 50 -3.08 0.37 -9.93
CA ARG A 50 -4.36 0.95 -9.49
C ARG A 50 -4.72 2.17 -10.32
N GLU A 51 -3.76 2.99 -10.70
CA GLU A 51 -3.99 4.14 -11.59
C GLU A 51 -4.41 3.67 -12.99
N GLU A 52 -3.77 2.62 -13.51
CA GLU A 52 -4.06 2.07 -14.84
C GLU A 52 -5.35 1.22 -14.86
N TYR A 53 -5.59 0.44 -13.81
CA TYR A 53 -6.72 -0.50 -13.70
C TYR A 53 -7.47 -0.36 -12.36
N PRO A 54 -8.18 0.75 -12.13
CA PRO A 54 -8.85 1.03 -10.86
C PRO A 54 -9.90 -0.03 -10.49
N ASP A 55 -10.55 -0.66 -11.48
CA ASP A 55 -11.58 -1.69 -11.25
C ASP A 55 -11.01 -3.10 -10.97
N ARG A 56 -9.71 -3.33 -11.23
CA ARG A 56 -9.07 -4.65 -11.08
C ARG A 56 -8.21 -4.78 -9.84
N VAL A 57 -7.71 -3.66 -9.30
CA VAL A 57 -6.90 -3.67 -8.08
C VAL A 57 -7.83 -3.46 -6.89
N PRO A 58 -7.97 -4.44 -5.98
CA PRO A 58 -8.82 -4.28 -4.82
C PRO A 58 -8.35 -3.10 -3.97
N ALA A 59 -9.32 -2.36 -3.42
CA ALA A 59 -9.03 -1.35 -2.41
C ALA A 59 -8.28 -2.05 -1.27
N GLN A 60 -7.06 -1.57 -0.97
CA GLN A 60 -6.30 -2.11 0.14
C GLN A 60 -7.14 -1.90 1.40
N ALA A 61 -7.64 -3.00 1.97
CA ALA A 61 -8.19 -2.97 3.31
C ALA A 61 -7.01 -2.71 4.25
N THR A 62 -6.68 -1.44 4.46
CA THR A 62 -5.80 -0.98 5.51
C THR A 62 -6.45 -1.31 6.85
N GLY A 63 -6.27 -2.54 7.31
CA GLY A 63 -6.43 -2.89 8.71
C GLY A 63 -5.40 -2.11 9.53
N CYS A 64 -5.88 -1.39 10.55
CA CYS A 64 -5.20 -0.44 11.43
C CYS A 64 -4.87 0.93 10.81
N GLY A 65 -5.87 1.83 10.82
CA GLY A 65 -5.60 3.26 10.65
C GLY A 65 -6.79 4.20 10.47
N ALA A 66 -7.99 3.90 10.98
CA ALA A 66 -9.06 4.90 11.15
C ALA A 66 -10.26 4.28 11.87
N ALA A 67 -10.08 3.88 13.13
CA ALA A 67 -11.22 3.86 14.03
C ALA A 67 -11.53 5.33 14.37
N ALA A 68 -12.70 5.77 13.90
CA ALA A 68 -13.30 7.05 14.17
C ALA A 68 -13.26 7.43 15.65
N LEU A 69 -12.76 8.63 15.95
CA LEU A 69 -13.32 9.48 16.99
C LEU A 69 -13.59 10.86 16.38
N LEU A 70 -14.63 10.88 15.55
CA LEU A 70 -15.46 12.06 15.39
C LEU A 70 -16.21 12.31 16.71
N LEU A 71 -16.23 13.59 17.12
CA LEU A 71 -17.14 14.25 18.07
C LEU A 71 -16.83 14.14 19.58
N CYS A 72 -16.07 15.13 20.06
CA CYS A 72 -16.46 15.95 21.22
C CYS A 72 -16.04 17.40 20.92
N GLY A 73 -17.00 18.23 20.49
CA GLY A 73 -16.87 19.68 20.57
C GLY A 73 -17.00 20.16 22.02
N ALA A 74 -16.53 21.39 22.26
CA ALA A 74 -16.45 22.10 23.55
C ALA A 74 -15.41 21.49 24.51
N VAL A 75 -14.38 22.18 24.99
CA VAL A 75 -14.34 23.50 25.65
C VAL A 75 -12.90 24.04 25.56
N GLY A 76 -12.73 25.35 25.41
CA GLY A 76 -11.49 26.00 25.85
C GLY A 76 -10.88 27.05 24.93
N ALA A 77 -11.68 28.05 24.54
CA ALA A 77 -11.14 29.33 24.08
C ALA A 77 -10.39 30.03 25.22
N SER A 78 -9.06 29.93 25.25
CA SER A 78 -8.10 30.75 26.03
C SER A 78 -6.77 29.98 25.98
N VAL A 79 -5.71 30.39 25.30
CA VAL A 79 -4.92 31.59 25.56
C VAL A 79 -4.12 31.88 24.28
N TRP A 80 -4.72 32.57 23.33
CA TRP A 80 -3.98 33.26 22.25
C TRP A 80 -4.68 34.59 21.95
N TRP A 81 -4.69 35.46 22.96
CA TRP A 81 -4.95 36.89 22.86
C TRP A 81 -4.08 37.53 23.96
N CYS A 82 -2.92 38.07 23.61
CA CYS A 82 -2.74 39.44 23.12
C CYS A 82 -2.88 40.46 24.27
N VAL A 83 -1.74 41.08 24.63
CA VAL A 83 -1.58 42.42 25.21
C VAL A 83 -1.97 42.62 26.69
N ALA A 84 -0.95 42.70 27.56
CA ALA A 84 -0.74 43.74 28.57
C ALA A 84 0.72 43.67 29.07
#